data_AF-A0A954GUM8-F1
#
_entry.id   AF-A0A954GUM8-F1
#
_cell.length_a   1.000
_cell.length_b   1.000
_cell.length_c   1.000
_cell.angle_alpha   90.00
_cell.angle_beta   90.00
_cell.angle_gamma   90.00
#
_symmetry.space_group_name_H-M   'P 1'
#
loop_
_entity.id
_entity.type
_entity.pdbx_description
1 polymer ?
#
loop_
_entity_poly.entity_id
_entity_poly.type
_entity_poly.pdbx_seq_one_letter_code
_entity_poly.pdbx_strand_id
1 'polypeptide(L)'
;MRRNDLRSTCWLILIAGVLLICRQCGITCADEARPPAPATPITLIDSAIRIAADDVRPHVQFLASPELKGRGPEGKPAAREYIIAHFEKLGLKPLFDGDFL
;
A
#
# COMPACT_ATOMS: atom_id res chain seq x y z
N MET A 1 10.48 -51.68 -24.75
CA MET A 1 9.21 -51.00 -24.39
C MET A 1 9.15 -50.81 -22.87
N ARG A 2 9.87 -49.83 -22.29
CA ARG A 2 9.95 -49.54 -20.82
C ARG A 2 10.62 -48.18 -20.49
N ARG A 3 10.50 -47.15 -21.34
CA ARG A 3 11.09 -45.80 -21.08
C ARG A 3 10.07 -44.68 -20.96
N ASN A 4 8.83 -44.87 -21.43
CA ASN A 4 7.78 -43.86 -21.36
C ASN A 4 6.97 -43.91 -20.05
N ASP A 5 6.90 -45.05 -19.36
CA ASP A 5 6.18 -45.17 -18.07
C ASP A 5 6.83 -44.35 -16.95
N LEU A 6 8.16 -44.25 -16.93
CA LEU A 6 8.90 -43.51 -15.90
C LEU A 6 8.75 -41.98 -16.03
N ARG A 7 8.45 -41.47 -17.24
CA ARG A 7 8.24 -40.04 -17.48
C ARG A 7 6.79 -39.63 -17.21
N SER A 8 5.83 -40.51 -17.49
CA SER A 8 4.41 -40.31 -17.20
C SER A 8 4.09 -40.36 -15.71
N THR A 9 4.70 -41.27 -14.95
CA THR A 9 4.53 -41.33 -13.50
C THR A 9 5.16 -40.13 -12.79
N CYS A 10 6.32 -39.66 -13.26
CA CYS A 10 6.94 -38.44 -12.74
C CYS A 10 6.09 -37.19 -12.99
N TRP A 11 5.44 -37.09 -14.16
CA TRP A 11 4.54 -35.98 -14.49
C TRP A 11 3.24 -36.01 -13.68
N LEU A 12 2.67 -37.19 -13.43
CA LEU A 12 1.48 -37.36 -12.60
C LEU A 12 1.76 -37.07 -11.11
N ILE A 13 2.94 -37.42 -10.59
CA ILE A 13 3.35 -37.10 -9.21
C ILE A 13 3.53 -35.58 -9.03
N LEU A 14 4.06 -34.87 -10.03
CA LEU A 14 4.23 -33.41 -9.99
C LEU A 14 2.87 -32.67 -10.00
N ILE A 15 1.89 -33.12 -10.78
CA ILE A 15 0.55 -32.51 -10.83
C ILE A 15 -0.23 -32.78 -9.53
N ALA A 16 -0.14 -33.98 -8.97
CA ALA A 16 -0.74 -34.32 -7.68
C ALA A 16 -0.13 -33.49 -6.52
N GLY A 17 1.17 -33.21 -6.57
CA GLY A 17 1.85 -32.35 -5.59
C GLY A 17 1.38 -30.89 -5.64
N VAL A 18 1.19 -30.33 -6.84
CA VAL A 18 0.70 -28.94 -7.02
C VAL A 18 -0.77 -28.79 -6.58
N LEU A 19 -1.62 -29.79 -6.88
CA LEU A 19 -3.01 -29.82 -6.42
C LEU A 19 -3.14 -29.98 -4.89
N LEU A 20 -2.18 -30.66 -4.24
CA LEU A 20 -2.12 -30.76 -2.78
C LEU A 20 -1.68 -29.44 -2.13
N ILE A 21 -0.76 -28.69 -2.76
CA ILE A 21 -0.29 -27.38 -2.27
C ILE A 21 -1.37 -26.29 -2.37
N CYS A 22 -2.20 -26.28 -3.42
CA CYS A 22 -3.30 -25.31 -3.55
C CYS A 22 -4.43 -25.51 -2.53
N ARG A 23 -4.65 -26.73 -2.04
CA ARG A 23 -5.69 -27.01 -1.02
C ARG A 23 -5.29 -26.53 0.38
N GLN A 24 -3.99 -26.35 0.63
CA GLN A 24 -3.47 -25.91 1.92
C GLN A 24 -3.36 -24.38 2.05
N CYS A 25 -3.54 -23.62 0.96
CA CYS A 25 -3.61 -22.16 1.03
C CYS A 25 -5.02 -21.73 1.45
N GLY A 26 -5.43 -22.19 2.64
CA GLY A 26 -6.45 -21.51 3.42
C GLY A 26 -5.88 -20.16 3.83
N ILE A 27 -5.98 -19.17 2.94
CA ILE A 27 -5.94 -17.76 3.32
C ILE A 27 -7.24 -17.53 4.08
N THR A 28 -7.29 -18.05 5.30
CA THR A 28 -8.12 -17.45 6.32
C THR A 28 -7.52 -16.07 6.52
N CYS A 29 -8.24 -15.06 6.06
CA CYS A 29 -8.10 -13.71 6.57
C CYS A 29 -8.38 -13.83 8.07
N ALA A 30 -7.37 -14.19 8.85
CA ALA A 30 -7.43 -14.09 10.28
C ALA A 30 -7.47 -12.58 10.55
N ASP A 31 -8.68 -12.07 10.67
CA ASP A 31 -8.98 -10.84 11.37
C ASP A 31 -8.48 -11.05 12.80
N GLU A 32 -7.20 -10.78 13.02
CA GLU A 32 -6.58 -10.68 14.33
C GLU A 32 -7.33 -9.53 15.02
N ALA A 33 -8.36 -9.89 15.80
CA ALA A 33 -9.10 -8.97 16.62
C ALA A 33 -8.12 -8.33 17.62
N ARG A 34 -7.55 -7.19 17.21
CA ARG A 34 -6.65 -6.39 18.02
C ARG A 34 -7.38 -6.12 19.35
N PRO A 35 -6.79 -6.47 20.51
CA PRO A 35 -7.35 -6.11 21.80
C PRO A 35 -7.68 -4.61 21.80
N PRO A 36 -8.87 -4.19 22.28
CA PRO A 36 -9.21 -2.78 22.30
C PRO A 36 -8.10 -2.06 23.06
N ALA A 37 -7.43 -1.13 22.38
CA ALA A 37 -6.39 -0.33 22.99
C ALA A 37 -6.95 0.33 24.26
N PRO A 38 -6.16 0.47 25.34
CA PRO A 38 -6.61 1.18 26.53
C PRO A 38 -7.09 2.56 26.10
N ALA A 39 -8.37 2.84 26.35
CA ALA A 39 -8.96 4.14 26.08
C ALA A 39 -8.36 5.16 27.04
N THR A 40 -7.20 5.70 26.68
CA THR A 40 -6.70 6.93 27.28
C THR A 40 -7.75 8.00 27.02
N PRO A 41 -8.22 8.72 28.06
CA PRO A 41 -9.14 9.82 27.86
C PRO A 41 -8.44 10.85 26.97
N ILE A 42 -8.91 10.98 25.73
CA ILE A 42 -8.48 12.04 24.84
C ILE A 42 -8.99 13.32 25.46
N THR A 43 -8.09 14.10 26.06
CA THR A 43 -8.38 15.48 26.44
C THR A 43 -8.74 16.20 25.15
N LEU A 44 -10.03 16.48 24.96
CA LEU A 44 -10.54 17.15 23.78
C LEU A 44 -10.06 18.60 23.85
N ILE A 45 -8.86 18.85 23.32
CA ILE A 45 -8.43 20.20 22.98
C ILE A 45 -9.52 20.70 22.03
N ASP A 46 -10.14 21.86 22.31
CA ASP A 46 -11.10 22.49 21.41
C ASP A 46 -10.39 22.85 20.11
N SER A 47 -10.30 21.85 19.25
CA SER A 47 -9.65 21.89 17.96
C SER A 47 -10.75 22.30 17.00
N ALA A 48 -11.07 23.59 17.02
CA ALA A 48 -11.96 24.22 16.05
C ALA A 48 -11.53 23.96 14.59
N ILE A 49 -10.30 23.49 14.38
CA ILE A 49 -9.80 22.95 13.12
C ILE A 49 -10.23 21.49 12.99
N ARG A 50 -11.36 21.28 12.30
CA ARG A 50 -11.76 19.95 11.85
C ARG A 50 -11.10 19.66 10.50
N ILE A 51 -10.37 18.55 10.43
CA ILE A 51 -9.89 18.00 9.16
C ILE A 51 -11.04 17.18 8.57
N ALA A 52 -11.57 17.59 7.41
CA ALA A 52 -12.57 16.82 6.70
C ALA A 52 -11.91 15.90 5.67
N ALA A 53 -12.54 14.75 5.38
CA ALA A 53 -12.08 13.85 4.33
C ALA A 53 -12.02 14.56 2.97
N ASP A 54 -12.92 15.52 2.76
CA ASP A 54 -13.05 16.31 1.54
C ASP A 54 -11.84 17.21 1.30
N ASP A 55 -11.15 17.65 2.36
CA ASP A 55 -9.94 18.47 2.26
C ASP A 55 -8.76 17.63 1.75
N VAL A 56 -8.70 16.35 2.14
CA VAL A 56 -7.57 15.45 1.84
C VAL A 56 -7.77 14.67 0.53
N ARG A 57 -9.03 14.37 0.19
CA ARG A 57 -9.40 13.52 -0.95
C ARG A 57 -8.78 13.97 -2.29
N PRO A 58 -8.75 15.27 -2.66
CA PRO A 58 -8.11 15.71 -3.90
C PRO A 58 -6.62 15.37 -3.96
N HIS A 59 -5.92 15.50 -2.83
CA HIS A 59 -4.50 15.16 -2.74
C HIS A 59 -4.27 13.67 -2.91
N VAL A 60 -5.09 12.83 -2.27
CA VAL A 60 -4.99 11.36 -2.43
C VAL A 60 -5.30 10.94 -3.86
N GLN A 61 -6.37 11.49 -4.47
CA GLN A 61 -6.75 11.18 -5.84
C GLN A 61 -5.65 11.55 -6.82
N PHE A 62 -5.09 12.76 -6.70
CA PHE A 62 -3.95 13.14 -7.52
C PHE A 62 -2.80 12.19 -7.27
N LEU A 63 -2.34 11.99 -6.03
CA LEU A 63 -1.13 11.23 -5.74
C LEU A 63 -1.22 9.74 -6.13
N ALA A 64 -2.43 9.19 -6.18
CA ALA A 64 -2.73 7.81 -6.60
C ALA A 64 -3.17 7.70 -8.07
N SER A 65 -3.15 8.80 -8.82
CA SER A 65 -3.63 8.82 -10.20
C SER A 65 -2.73 7.98 -11.14
N PRO A 66 -3.29 7.37 -12.19
CA PRO A 66 -2.55 6.50 -13.11
C PRO A 66 -1.35 7.19 -13.78
N GLU A 67 -1.42 8.51 -13.99
CA GLU A 67 -0.39 9.35 -14.60
C GLU A 67 0.94 9.27 -13.83
N LEU A 68 0.85 8.99 -12.53
CA LEU A 68 2.01 8.90 -11.65
C LEU A 68 2.53 7.47 -11.54
N LYS A 69 1.97 6.54 -12.31
CA LYS A 69 2.47 5.18 -12.53
C LYS A 69 2.79 4.44 -11.23
N GLY A 70 1.89 4.56 -10.23
CA GLY A 70 2.08 3.95 -8.91
C GLY A 70 3.30 4.44 -8.13
N ARG A 71 3.84 5.61 -8.51
CA ARG A 71 5.08 6.24 -7.99
C ARG A 71 6.37 5.46 -8.26
N GLY A 72 6.46 4.79 -9.40
CA GLY A 72 7.73 4.33 -9.99
C GLY A 72 8.67 5.49 -10.37
N PRO A 73 9.86 5.21 -10.95
CA PRO A 73 10.88 6.22 -11.27
C PRO A 73 10.35 7.43 -12.05
N GLU A 74 9.46 7.20 -12.99
CA GLU A 74 8.85 8.24 -13.83
C GLU A 74 7.80 9.09 -13.09
N GLY A 75 7.13 8.53 -12.09
CA GLY A 75 6.07 9.21 -11.34
C GLY A 75 6.56 9.96 -10.11
N LYS A 76 7.78 9.69 -9.64
CA LYS A 76 8.37 10.35 -8.46
C LYS A 76 8.59 11.86 -8.66
N PRO A 77 9.15 12.35 -9.79
CA PRO A 77 9.36 13.79 -10.00
C PRO A 77 8.06 14.60 -9.89
N ALA A 78 7.00 14.16 -10.57
CA ALA A 78 5.69 14.81 -10.51
C ALA A 78 5.04 14.72 -9.10
N ALA A 79 5.40 13.72 -8.28
CA ALA A 79 4.98 13.66 -6.87
C ALA A 79 5.56 14.80 -6.08
N ARG A 80 6.89 14.90 -6.21
CA ARG A 80 7.72 15.83 -5.48
C ARG A 80 7.28 17.24 -5.82
N GLU A 81 7.14 17.55 -7.10
CA GLU A 81 6.68 18.87 -7.57
C GLU A 81 5.30 19.24 -7.01
N TYR A 82 4.36 18.30 -6.99
CA TYR A 82 3.03 18.53 -6.41
C TYR A 82 3.09 18.84 -4.91
N ILE A 83 3.90 18.09 -4.16
CA ILE A 83 4.04 18.28 -2.70
C ILE A 83 4.74 19.61 -2.41
N ILE A 84 5.83 19.92 -3.12
CA ILE A 84 6.56 21.19 -3.00
C ILE A 84 5.61 22.36 -3.25
N ALA A 85 4.91 22.36 -4.39
CA ALA A 85 3.98 23.44 -4.73
C ALA A 85 2.87 23.60 -3.68
N HIS A 86 2.42 22.49 -3.07
CA HIS A 86 1.42 22.55 -2.00
C HIS A 86 2.01 23.17 -0.72
N PHE A 87 3.24 22.82 -0.34
CA PHE A 87 3.92 23.42 0.82
C PHE A 87 4.19 24.91 0.62
N GLU A 88 4.63 25.31 -0.57
CA GLU A 88 4.80 26.72 -0.92
C GLU A 88 3.48 27.49 -0.83
N LYS A 89 2.37 26.92 -1.34
CA LYS A 89 1.04 27.52 -1.23
C LYS A 89 0.60 27.74 0.22
N LEU A 90 1.04 26.88 1.14
CA LEU A 90 0.79 27.00 2.57
C LEU A 90 1.76 27.96 3.27
N GLY A 91 2.74 28.53 2.56
CA GLY A 91 3.74 29.45 3.11
C GLY A 91 4.76 28.76 4.03
N LEU A 92 4.93 27.44 3.90
CA LEU A 92 5.91 26.70 4.68
C LEU A 92 7.32 27.07 4.23
N LYS A 93 8.27 27.00 5.17
CA LYS A 93 9.69 27.17 4.88
C LYS A 93 10.33 25.80 4.64
N PRO A 94 11.25 25.68 3.67
CA PRO A 94 12.00 24.45 3.45
C PRO A 94 12.85 24.10 4.68
N LEU A 95 13.01 22.79 4.92
CA LEU A 95 13.76 22.27 6.05
C LEU A 95 15.23 21.95 5.69
N PHE A 96 15.51 21.60 4.44
CA PHE A 96 16.79 21.03 4.01
C PHE A 96 17.57 22.00 3.11
N ASP A 97 18.40 22.86 3.69
CA ASP A 97 19.28 23.78 2.92
C ASP A 97 18.58 24.56 1.79
N GLY A 98 17.29 24.88 1.98
CA GLY A 98 16.47 25.55 0.98
C GLY A 98 15.53 24.65 0.16
N ASP A 99 15.55 23.34 0.38
CA ASP A 99 14.62 22.36 -0.21
C ASP A 99 13.62 21.79 0.83
N PHE A 100 12.47 21.37 0.34
CA PHE A 100 11.37 20.81 1.12
C PHE A 100 11.46 19.29 1.30
N LEU A 101 12.14 18.55 0.40
CA LEU A 101 12.14 17.08 0.36
C LEU A 101 13.52 16.46 0.10
#